data_AF-A0ABD3TB40-F1
#
_entry.id   AF-A0ABD3TB40-F1
#
_cell.length_a   1.000
_cell.length_b   1.000
_cell.length_c   1.000
_cell.angle_alpha   90.00
_cell.angle_beta   90.00
_cell.angle_gamma   90.00
#
_symmetry.space_group_name_H-M   'P 1'
#
loop_
_entity.id
_entity.type
_entity.pdbx_description
1 polymer ?
#
loop_
_entity_poly.entity_id
_entity_poly.type
_entity_poly.pdbx_seq_one_letter_code
_entity_poly.pdbx_strand_id
1 'polypeptide(L)' 'MPWEMHKHHTSDGRLVITKERLNRHEYFQASRSNGRLVLNLVLLNEGEDEEEEDSVEEINGHDDENGGGMDSSGLEP' A
#
# COMPACT_ATOMS: atom_id res chain seq x y z
N MET A 1 10.87 -5.22 -9.24
CA MET A 1 10.55 -6.43 -8.46
C MET A 1 9.09 -6.77 -8.67
N PRO A 2 8.72 -8.00 -9.09
CA PRO A 2 7.33 -8.37 -9.31
C PRO A 2 6.68 -8.59 -7.95
N TRP A 3 6.08 -7.54 -7.41
CA TRP A 3 5.27 -7.64 -6.20
C TRP A 3 3.88 -8.08 -6.60
N GLU A 4 3.34 -9.11 -5.96
CA GLU A 4 1.91 -9.33 -6.00
C GLU A 4 1.25 -8.47 -4.92
N MET A 5 0.22 -7.74 -5.34
CA MET A 5 -0.61 -6.96 -4.43
C MET A 5 -1.94 -7.67 -4.24
N HIS A 6 -2.21 -8.08 -3.00
CA HIS A 6 -3.52 -8.60 -2.64
C HIS A 6 -4.33 -7.50 -1.97
N LYS A 7 -5.58 -7.34 -2.41
CA LYS A 7 -6.55 -6.46 -1.76
C LYS A 7 -7.63 -7.28 -1.09
N HIS A 8 -7.95 -6.94 0.15
CA HIS A 8 -9.11 -7.49 0.83
C HIS A 8 -9.76 -6.42 1.71
N HIS A 9 -11.05 -6.59 1.95
CA HIS A 9 -11.79 -5.75 2.89
C HIS A 9 -11.92 -6.51 4.20
N THR A 10 -11.71 -5.82 5.31
CA THR A 10 -11.99 -6.34 6.65
C THR A 10 -13.49 -6.26 6.94
N SER A 11 -13.94 -7.00 7.96
CA SER A 11 -15.35 -6.98 8.37
C SER A 11 -15.84 -5.61 8.88
N ASP A 12 -14.93 -4.75 9.33
CA ASP A 12 -15.21 -3.35 9.72
C ASP A 12 -15.07 -2.36 8.54
N GLY A 13 -14.88 -2.85 7.32
CA GLY A 13 -14.94 -2.05 6.09
C GLY A 13 -13.63 -1.38 5.68
N ARG A 14 -12.51 -1.64 6.36
CA ARG A 14 -11.20 -1.12 5.96
C ARG A 14 -10.68 -1.87 4.74
N LEU A 15 -10.01 -1.16 3.84
CA LEU A 15 -9.27 -1.74 2.73
C LEU A 15 -7.84 -2.05 3.20
N VAL A 16 -7.46 -3.33 3.14
CA VAL A 16 -6.10 -3.77 3.41
C VAL A 16 -5.45 -4.18 2.10
N ILE A 17 -4.27 -3.60 1.83
CA ILE A 17 -3.43 -3.93 0.69
C ILE A 17 -2.17 -4.59 1.23
N THR A 18 -1.95 -5.85 0.90
CA THR A 18 -0.74 -6.58 1.28
C THR A 18 0.15 -6.77 0.08
N LYS A 19 1.45 -6.50 0.26
CA LYS A 19 2.50 -6.64 -0.74
C LYS A 19 3.25 -7.95 -0.46
N GLU A 20 3.21 -8.89 -1.40
CA GLU A 20 3.96 -10.14 -1.31
C GLU A 20 5.13 -10.13 -2.31
N ARG A 21 6.33 -10.43 -1.82
CA ARG A 21 7.53 -10.58 -2.66
C ARG A 21 7.47 -11.94 -3.34
N LEU A 22 7.33 -11.97 -4.66
CA LEU A 22 7.48 -13.22 -5.40
C LEU A 22 8.94 -13.64 -5.35
N ASN A 23 9.23 -14.70 -4.59
CA ASN A 23 10.59 -15.26 -4.42
C ASN A 23 11.15 -15.92 -5.70
N ARG A 24 10.44 -15.79 -6.83
CA ARG A 24 10.81 -16.30 -8.15
C ARG A 24 10.90 -15.14 -9.12
N HIS A 25 12.10 -14.57 -9.20
CA HIS A 25 12.41 -13.53 -10.17
C HIS A 25 12.81 -14.13 -11.51
N GLU A 26 11.97 -15.04 -12.01
CA GLU A 26 12.11 -15.69 -13.30
C GLU A 26 11.35 -14.88 -14.34
N TYR A 27 12.04 -14.23 -15.28
CA TYR A 27 11.40 -13.57 -16.40
C TYR A 27 11.79 -14.24 -17.72
N PHE A 28 10.88 -14.18 -18.69
CA PHE A 28 11.19 -14.63 -20.04
C PHE A 28 11.76 -13.47 -20.86
N GLN A 29 13.01 -13.57 -21.25
CA GLN A 29 13.53 -12.74 -22.32
C GLN A 29 13.02 -13.30 -23.66
N ALA A 30 12.15 -12.53 -24.32
CA ALA A 30 11.61 -12.89 -25.62
C ALA A 30 12.45 -12.29 -26.76
N SER A 31 12.78 -13.09 -27.76
CA SER A 31 13.32 -12.61 -29.03
C SER A 31 12.55 -13.22 -30.21
N ARG A 32 12.24 -12.41 -31.21
CA ARG A 32 11.56 -12.85 -32.43
C ARG A 32 12.44 -12.57 -33.64
N SER A 33 12.75 -13.60 -34.41
CA SER A 33 13.50 -13.48 -35.66
C SER A 33 13.07 -14.57 -36.64
N ASN A 34 13.03 -14.26 -37.94
CA ASN A 34 12.65 -15.19 -39.00
C ASN A 34 11.32 -15.93 -38.74
N GLY A 35 10.35 -15.24 -38.15
CA GLY A 35 9.05 -15.82 -37.81
C GLY A 35 9.03 -16.72 -36.56
N ARG A 36 10.19 -17.01 -35.95
CA ARG A 36 10.31 -17.83 -34.75
C ARG A 36 10.39 -16.95 -33.49
N LEU A 37 9.61 -17.31 -32.48
CA LEU A 37 9.69 -16.75 -31.14
C LEU A 37 10.55 -17.66 -30.25
N VAL A 38 11.52 -17.08 -29.56
CA VAL A 38 12.36 -17.76 -28.57
C VAL A 38 12.11 -17.09 -27.22
N LEU A 39 11.85 -17.89 -26.19
CA LEU A 39 11.67 -17.45 -24.82
C LEU A 39 12.81 -18.04 -23.98
N ASN A 40 13.67 -17.19 -23.42
CA ASN A 40 14.74 -17.62 -22.53
C ASN A 40 14.33 -17.31 -21.10
N LEU A 41 14.34 -18.34 -20.24
CA LEU A 41 14.12 -18.16 -18.81
C LEU A 41 15.38 -17.52 -18.19
N VAL A 42 15.25 -16.35 -17.60
CA VAL A 42 16.33 -15.61 -16.95
C VAL A 42 16.03 -15.49 -15.47
N LEU A 43 16.97 -15.94 -14.64
CA LEU A 43 16.94 -15.79 -13.19
C LEU A 43 17.54 -14.43 -12.81
N LEU A 44 16.79 -13.57 -12.12
CA LEU A 44 17.38 -12.41 -11.43
C LEU A 44 17.92 -12.90 -10.10
N ASN A 45 19.25 -12.89 -9.95
CA ASN A 45 19.87 -13.10 -8.66
C ASN A 45 19.53 -11.89 -7.77
N GLU A 46 18.95 -12.16 -6.60
CA GLU A 46 18.50 -11.17 -5.63
C GLU A 46 19.72 -10.59 -4.90
N GLY A 47 20.35 -9.59 -5.53
CA GLY A 47 21.37 -8.77 -4.88
C GLY A 47 20.68 -7.61 -4.15
N GLU A 48 20.49 -7.78 -2.84
CA GLU A 48 20.36 -6.71 -1.84
C GLU A 48 19.45 -5.52 -2.24
N ASP A 49 18.15 -5.74 -2.38
CA ASP A 49 17.20 -4.62 -2.33
C ASP A 49 17.03 -4.21 -0.86
N GLU A 50 17.64 -3.08 -0.48
CA GLU A 50 17.45 -2.44 0.83
C GLU A 50 15.96 -2.18 1.06
N GLU A 51 15.43 -2.69 2.17
CA GLU A 51 14.02 -2.53 2.55
C GLU A 51 13.76 -1.06 2.93
N GLU A 52 13.24 -0.25 2.00
CA GLU A 52 12.65 1.05 2.36
C GLU A 52 11.34 0.79 3.15
N GLU A 53 11.38 1.00 4.47
CA GLU A 53 10.20 0.97 5.34
C GLU A 53 9.25 2.13 4.97
N ASP A 54 8.11 1.77 4.37
CA ASP A 54 7.05 2.71 4.03
C ASP A 54 6.37 3.18 5.34
N SER A 55 6.70 4.40 5.78
CA SER A 55 6.18 5.00 7.01
C SER A 55 4.71 5.36 6.81
N VAL A 56 3.77 4.60 7.38
CA VAL A 56 2.35 4.97 7.37
C VAL A 56 2.10 6.05 8.42
N GLU A 57 1.89 7.30 7.99
CA GLU A 57 1.45 8.36 8.89
C GLU A 57 -0.04 8.15 9.23
N GLU A 58 -0.34 7.81 10.50
CA GLU A 58 -1.71 7.78 11.01
C GLU A 58 -2.24 9.22 11.09
N ILE A 59 -3.14 9.58 10.17
CA ILE A 59 -3.94 10.80 10.27
C ILE A 59 -4.95 10.61 11.41
N ASN A 60 -4.54 10.98 12.62
CA ASN A 60 -5.44 11.12 13.75
C ASN A 60 -6.30 12.37 13.55
N GLY A 61 -7.54 12.18 13.10
CA GLY A 61 -8.56 13.21 13.11
C GLY A 61 -8.92 13.59 14.54
N HIS A 62 -8.31 14.66 15.06
CA HIS A 62 -8.71 15.31 16.31
C HIS A 62 -9.98 16.11 16.02
N ASP A 63 -11.15 15.51 16.26
CA ASP A 63 -12.39 16.28 16.36
C ASP A 63 -12.37 17.03 17.70
N ASP A 64 -11.97 18.30 17.66
CA ASP A 64 -12.12 19.25 18.76
C ASP A 64 -13.61 19.56 18.96
N GLU A 65 -14.29 18.84 19.85
CA GLU A 65 -15.62 19.22 20.33
C GLU A 65 -15.51 20.46 21.23
N ASN A 66 -15.57 21.64 20.61
CA ASN A 66 -15.75 22.92 21.27
C ASN A 66 -17.19 23.04 21.83
N GLY A 67 -17.44 22.40 22.98
CA GLY A 67 -18.65 22.58 23.79
C GLY A 67 -18.54 23.82 24.67
N GLY A 68 -18.67 25.01 24.08
CA GLY A 68 -18.70 26.29 24.79
C GLY A 68 -19.83 26.34 25.82
N GLY A 69 -19.46 26.53 27.10
CA GLY A 69 -20.38 26.86 28.17
C GLY A 69 -21.02 28.24 27.94
N MET A 70 -22.35 28.28 27.97
CA MET A 70 -23.11 29.51 28.10
C MET A 70 -23.79 29.44 29.46
N ASP A 71 -23.15 30.04 30.47
CA ASP A 71 -23.83 30.31 31.72
C ASP A 71 -24.93 31.35 31.49
N SER A 72 -26.11 31.02 32.01
CA SER A 72 -27.27 31.87 32.01
C SER A 72 -27.30 32.64 33.32
N SER A 73 -27.03 33.94 33.28
CA SER A 73 -27.52 34.86 34.32
C SER A 73 -28.15 36.07 33.65
N GLY A 74 -29.49 36.03 33.62
CA GLY A 74 -30.35 37.10 33.15
C GLY A 74 -30.18 38.37 33.99
N LEU A 75 -30.04 39.48 33.26
CA LEU A 75 -30.31 40.83 33.72
C LEU A 75 -31.83 41.02 33.74
N GLU A 76 -32.38 41.50 34.85
CA GLU A 76 -33.51 42.45 34.91
C GLU A 76 -33.88 42.77 36.37
N PRO A 77 -34.59 43.89 36.67
CA PRO A 77 -34.73 45.15 35.91
C PRO A 77 -34.08 46.36 36.60
#